data_AF-A0A0M0JLQ3-F1
#
_entry.id   AF-A0A0M0JLQ3-F1
#
_cell.length_a   1.000
_cell.length_b   1.000
_cell.length_c   1.000
_cell.angle_alpha   90.00
_cell.angle_beta   90.00
_cell.angle_gamma   90.00
#
_symmetry.space_group_name_H-M   'P 1'
#
loop_
_entity.id
_entity.type
_entity.pdbx_description
1 polymer ?
#
loop_
_entity_poly.entity_id
_entity_poly.type
_entity_poly.pdbx_seq_one_letter_code
_entity_poly.pdbx_strand_id
1 'polypeptide(L)'
;MHIGGLNASRAAAIVAARPAGGFTSRASLRSIKGIGPKTFEQAAGFLRLGLDAAEPLDATAVHPESYEACRRLLAQLGHDLVGRDLLEALTAAQRDAREELPGPLLLGSSLQTLADLVLGQRLEGVVRNITPFGCFVNVGLKDDGLLHVSQMRTAGGGRVSDPLEHACVGMPLSLLVLAVDLPKRRLSLGLAPEGPGAVVGAGSFGLAPEGPGAVVGAGG
;
A
#
# COMPACT_ATOMS: atom_id res chain seq x y z
N MET A 1 -0.64 5.98 -10.68
CA MET A 1 -0.69 4.66 -11.33
C MET A 1 -1.14 4.88 -12.77
N HIS A 2 -0.31 4.53 -13.77
CA HIS A 2 -0.67 4.67 -15.19
C HIS A 2 -1.14 3.31 -15.71
N ILE A 3 -2.40 3.20 -16.12
CA ILE A 3 -2.95 1.99 -16.75
C ILE A 3 -2.60 2.06 -18.24
N GLY A 4 -2.07 0.97 -18.80
CA GLY A 4 -1.75 0.87 -20.22
C GLY A 4 -2.96 1.30 -21.07
N GLY A 5 -2.79 2.27 -21.97
CA GLY A 5 -3.86 2.74 -22.86
C GLY A 5 -4.82 3.80 -22.29
N LEU A 6 -4.77 4.12 -20.99
CA LEU A 6 -5.52 5.22 -20.38
C LEU A 6 -4.62 6.44 -20.15
N ASN A 7 -4.97 7.56 -20.77
CA ASN A 7 -4.38 8.87 -20.47
C ASN A 7 -5.27 9.66 -19.50
N ALA A 8 -4.78 10.78 -18.98
CA ALA A 8 -5.51 11.60 -18.01
C ALA A 8 -6.91 12.03 -18.50
N SER A 9 -7.05 12.32 -19.80
CA SER A 9 -8.33 12.72 -20.40
C SER A 9 -9.34 11.57 -20.44
N ARG A 10 -8.91 10.35 -20.78
CA ARG A 10 -9.77 9.16 -20.78
C ARG A 10 -10.15 8.72 -19.37
N ALA A 11 -9.23 8.83 -18.42
CA ALA A 11 -9.51 8.58 -17.01
C ALA A 11 -10.59 9.55 -16.48
N ALA A 12 -10.47 10.84 -16.80
CA ALA A 12 -11.47 11.84 -16.44
C ALA A 12 -12.84 11.56 -17.07
N ALA A 13 -12.88 11.09 -18.33
CA ALA A 13 -14.12 10.70 -18.98
C ALA A 13 -14.81 9.51 -18.30
N ILE A 14 -14.04 8.52 -17.81
CA ILE A 14 -14.58 7.38 -17.05
C ILE A 14 -15.17 7.85 -15.71
N VAL A 15 -14.46 8.73 -14.99
CA VAL A 15 -14.95 9.28 -13.72
C VAL A 15 -16.22 10.11 -13.92
N ALA A 16 -16.26 10.95 -14.96
CA ALA A 16 -17.43 11.77 -15.27
C ALA A 16 -18.66 10.94 -15.71
N ALA A 17 -18.44 9.80 -16.35
CA ALA A 17 -19.50 8.88 -16.77
C ALA A 17 -19.91 7.89 -15.67
N ARG A 18 -19.29 7.92 -14.49
CA ARG A 18 -19.56 6.98 -13.39
C ARG A 18 -20.90 7.32 -12.73
N PRO A 19 -21.88 6.39 -12.70
CA PRO A 19 -23.12 6.58 -11.95
C PRO A 19 -22.87 6.49 -10.43
N ALA A 20 -23.78 7.05 -9.62
CA ALA A 20 -23.64 7.13 -8.16
C ALA A 20 -23.40 5.77 -7.48
N GLY A 21 -23.91 4.67 -8.06
CA GLY A 21 -23.71 3.29 -7.60
C GLY A 21 -22.52 2.54 -8.22
N GLY A 22 -21.74 3.17 -9.10
CA GLY A 22 -20.69 2.51 -9.87
C GLY A 22 -21.20 1.72 -11.09
N PHE A 23 -20.27 1.26 -11.93
CA PHE A 23 -20.62 0.48 -13.12
C PHE A 23 -21.06 -0.95 -12.73
N THR A 24 -22.11 -1.45 -13.38
CA THR A 24 -22.65 -2.80 -13.16
C THR A 24 -22.13 -3.85 -14.16
N SER A 25 -21.47 -3.40 -15.24
CA SER A 25 -20.79 -4.25 -16.22
C SER A 25 -19.64 -3.53 -16.88
N ARG A 26 -18.53 -4.24 -17.14
CA ARG A 26 -17.38 -3.68 -17.87
C ARG A 26 -17.80 -3.24 -19.27
N ALA A 27 -18.75 -3.93 -19.90
CA ALA A 27 -19.22 -3.59 -21.25
C ALA A 27 -19.74 -2.15 -21.39
N SER A 28 -20.26 -1.56 -20.29
CA SER A 28 -20.71 -0.16 -20.26
C SER A 28 -19.60 0.85 -20.55
N LEU A 29 -18.33 0.49 -20.35
CA LEU A 29 -17.19 1.37 -20.62
C LEU A 29 -17.01 1.64 -22.13
N ARG A 30 -17.48 0.73 -22.99
CA ARG A 30 -17.39 0.89 -24.45
C ARG A 30 -18.28 2.02 -24.99
N SER A 31 -19.32 2.42 -24.25
CA SER A 31 -20.19 3.54 -24.65
C SER A 31 -19.60 4.91 -24.28
N ILE A 32 -18.51 4.94 -23.50
CA ILE A 32 -17.84 6.19 -23.10
C ILE A 32 -17.04 6.73 -24.29
N LYS A 33 -17.30 7.99 -24.63
CA LYS A 33 -16.60 8.70 -25.70
C LYS A 33 -15.09 8.67 -25.47
N GLY A 34 -14.35 8.06 -26.40
CA GLY A 34 -12.88 7.96 -26.34
C GLY A 34 -12.33 6.63 -25.81
N ILE A 35 -13.20 5.70 -25.38
CA ILE A 35 -12.84 4.32 -25.05
C ILE A 35 -13.08 3.44 -26.28
N GLY A 36 -12.01 3.26 -27.08
CA GLY A 36 -12.02 2.32 -28.20
C GLY A 36 -11.80 0.87 -27.75
N PRO A 37 -11.94 -0.12 -28.65
CA PRO A 37 -11.81 -1.55 -28.32
C PRO A 37 -10.48 -1.90 -27.62
N LYS A 38 -9.36 -1.37 -28.12
CA LYS A 38 -8.03 -1.58 -27.53
C LYS A 38 -7.87 -0.93 -26.16
N THR A 39 -8.46 0.25 -25.96
CA THR A 39 -8.44 0.94 -24.68
C THR A 39 -9.31 0.21 -23.66
N PHE A 40 -10.44 -0.30 -24.10
CA PHE A 40 -11.32 -1.12 -23.29
C PHE A 40 -10.60 -2.38 -22.81
N GLU A 41 -9.99 -3.14 -23.72
CA GLU A 41 -9.23 -4.35 -23.40
C GLU A 41 -8.14 -4.06 -22.37
N GLN A 42 -7.29 -3.08 -22.63
CA GLN A 42 -6.19 -2.72 -21.73
C GLN A 42 -6.68 -2.18 -20.37
N ALA A 43 -7.88 -1.60 -20.28
CA ALA A 43 -8.43 -1.04 -19.05
C ALA A 43 -9.33 -2.02 -18.26
N ALA A 44 -9.99 -2.95 -18.94
CA ALA A 44 -11.04 -3.78 -18.36
C ALA A 44 -10.52 -4.66 -17.22
N GLY A 45 -9.31 -5.22 -17.37
CA GLY A 45 -8.69 -6.06 -16.33
C GLY A 45 -8.31 -5.31 -15.04
N PHE A 46 -8.22 -3.98 -15.09
CA PHE A 46 -7.89 -3.15 -13.93
C PHE A 46 -9.13 -2.58 -13.21
N LEU A 47 -10.32 -2.77 -13.79
CA LEU A 47 -11.57 -2.25 -13.25
C LEU A 47 -12.32 -3.38 -12.55
N ARG A 48 -12.29 -3.35 -11.22
CA ARG A 48 -13.06 -4.27 -10.38
C ARG A 48 -14.46 -3.71 -10.17
N LEU A 49 -15.48 -4.48 -10.51
CA LEU A 49 -16.87 -4.14 -10.21
C LEU A 49 -17.32 -4.74 -8.89
N GLY A 50 -18.48 -4.31 -8.38
CA GLY A 50 -19.08 -4.91 -7.20
C GLY A 50 -19.47 -6.38 -7.44
N LEU A 51 -19.68 -7.13 -6.35
CA LEU A 51 -20.13 -8.53 -6.41
C LEU A 51 -21.51 -8.69 -7.06
N ASP A 52 -22.29 -7.62 -7.17
CA ASP A 52 -23.58 -7.58 -7.86
C ASP A 52 -23.46 -7.30 -9.37
N ALA A 53 -22.25 -7.39 -9.93
CA ALA A 53 -22.04 -7.23 -11.36
C ALA A 53 -22.79 -8.32 -12.15
N ALA A 54 -23.28 -7.96 -13.34
CA ALA A 54 -24.02 -8.89 -14.20
C ALA A 54 -23.17 -10.09 -14.65
N GLU A 55 -21.85 -9.91 -14.71
CA GLU A 55 -20.87 -10.97 -14.94
C GLU A 55 -20.03 -11.15 -13.67
N PRO A 56 -20.12 -12.30 -12.98
CA PRO A 56 -19.38 -12.55 -11.74
C PRO A 56 -17.87 -12.31 -11.84
N LEU A 57 -17.25 -12.66 -12.98
CA LEU A 57 -15.81 -12.48 -13.19
C LEU A 57 -15.39 -11.01 -13.28
N ASP A 58 -16.32 -10.06 -13.51
CA ASP A 58 -16.02 -8.62 -13.51
C ASP A 58 -15.61 -8.11 -12.12
N ALA A 59 -15.95 -8.85 -11.05
CA ALA A 59 -15.49 -8.57 -9.68
C ALA A 59 -14.06 -9.04 -9.40
N THR A 60 -13.45 -9.77 -10.34
CA THR A 60 -12.12 -10.37 -10.22
C THR A 60 -11.10 -9.65 -11.11
N ALA A 61 -9.82 -9.92 -10.89
CA ALA A 61 -8.74 -9.46 -11.77
C ALA A 61 -8.67 -10.23 -13.11
N VAL A 62 -9.58 -11.19 -13.35
CA VAL A 62 -9.61 -11.95 -14.60
C VAL A 62 -9.98 -11.02 -15.75
N HIS A 63 -9.19 -11.08 -16.82
CA HIS A 63 -9.41 -10.31 -18.02
C HIS A 63 -10.55 -10.92 -18.86
N PRO A 64 -11.41 -10.13 -19.54
CA PRO A 64 -12.51 -10.66 -20.37
C PRO A 64 -12.10 -11.68 -21.43
N GLU A 65 -10.90 -11.53 -22.00
CA GLU A 65 -10.32 -12.49 -22.95
C GLU A 65 -10.13 -13.88 -22.33
N SER A 66 -9.94 -13.95 -21.02
CA SER A 66 -9.68 -15.17 -20.27
C SER A 66 -10.94 -15.75 -19.62
N TYR A 67 -12.13 -15.19 -19.82
CA TYR A 67 -13.36 -15.69 -19.19
C TYR A 67 -13.68 -17.11 -19.60
N GLU A 68 -13.52 -17.43 -20.89
CA GLU A 68 -13.76 -18.78 -21.38
C GLU A 68 -12.78 -19.78 -20.78
N ALA A 69 -11.49 -19.42 -20.72
CA ALA A 69 -10.46 -20.25 -20.10
C ALA A 69 -10.71 -20.47 -18.61
N CYS A 70 -11.11 -19.43 -17.88
CA CYS A 70 -11.45 -19.49 -16.46
C CYS A 70 -12.64 -20.41 -16.20
N ARG A 71 -13.72 -20.28 -16.98
CA ARG A 71 -14.90 -21.16 -16.87
C ARG A 71 -14.56 -22.62 -17.17
N ARG A 72 -13.71 -22.89 -18.16
CA ARG A 72 -13.23 -24.24 -18.46
C ARG A 72 -12.43 -24.84 -17.31
N LEU A 73 -11.56 -24.04 -16.68
CA LEU A 73 -10.79 -24.48 -15.52
C LEU A 73 -11.68 -24.79 -14.31
N LEU A 74 -12.64 -23.91 -14.02
CA LEU A 74 -13.61 -24.11 -12.94
C LEU A 74 -14.41 -25.41 -13.13
N ALA A 75 -14.88 -25.65 -14.37
CA ALA A 75 -15.58 -26.88 -14.71
C ALA A 75 -14.72 -28.14 -14.52
N GLN A 76 -13.41 -28.08 -14.85
CA GLN A 76 -12.48 -29.19 -14.60
C GLN A 76 -12.25 -29.45 -13.11
N LEU A 77 -12.32 -28.41 -12.28
CA LEU A 77 -12.18 -28.51 -10.83
C LEU A 77 -13.51 -28.87 -10.14
N GLY A 78 -14.60 -29.07 -10.88
CA GLY A 78 -15.92 -29.38 -10.33
C GLY A 78 -16.59 -28.20 -9.62
N HIS A 79 -16.12 -26.98 -9.90
CA HIS A 79 -16.65 -25.75 -9.34
C HIS A 79 -17.43 -24.96 -10.38
N ASP A 80 -18.47 -24.27 -9.93
CA ASP A 80 -19.21 -23.30 -10.73
C ASP A 80 -19.17 -21.93 -10.03
N LEU A 81 -19.37 -20.85 -10.78
CA LEU A 81 -19.51 -19.50 -10.23
C LEU A 81 -20.89 -19.27 -9.58
N VAL A 82 -21.67 -20.33 -9.41
CA VAL A 82 -22.99 -20.32 -8.79
C VAL A 82 -22.81 -20.31 -7.27
N GLY A 83 -22.71 -19.10 -6.73
CA GLY A 83 -22.58 -18.87 -5.29
C GLY A 83 -21.60 -17.74 -5.00
N ARG A 84 -21.83 -17.01 -3.91
CA ARG A 84 -20.92 -15.94 -3.49
C ARG A 84 -19.61 -16.47 -2.93
N ASP A 85 -19.59 -17.68 -2.36
CA ASP A 85 -18.45 -18.18 -1.58
C ASP A 85 -17.16 -18.34 -2.40
N LEU A 86 -17.23 -18.99 -3.56
CA LEU A 86 -16.05 -19.16 -4.42
C LEU A 86 -15.61 -17.84 -5.05
N LEU A 87 -16.56 -16.99 -5.42
CA LEU A 87 -16.27 -15.68 -5.98
C LEU A 87 -15.61 -14.77 -4.93
N GLU A 88 -16.12 -14.78 -3.69
CA GLU A 88 -15.55 -14.06 -2.56
C GLU A 88 -14.16 -14.59 -2.22
N ALA A 89 -13.93 -15.90 -2.27
CA ALA A 89 -12.60 -16.49 -2.08
C ALA A 89 -11.62 -16.06 -3.18
N LEU A 90 -12.03 -16.05 -4.45
CA LEU A 90 -11.22 -15.59 -5.57
C LEU A 90 -10.93 -14.09 -5.47
N THR A 91 -11.93 -13.28 -5.14
CA THR A 91 -11.76 -11.83 -4.95
C THR A 91 -10.88 -11.52 -3.75
N ALA A 92 -11.03 -12.24 -2.63
CA ALA A 92 -10.22 -12.10 -1.43
C ALA A 92 -8.76 -12.49 -1.69
N ALA A 93 -8.51 -13.60 -2.39
CA ALA A 93 -7.17 -14.01 -2.80
C ALA A 93 -6.50 -13.00 -3.75
N GLN A 94 -7.31 -12.20 -4.44
CA GLN A 94 -6.87 -11.15 -5.35
C GLN A 94 -6.85 -9.75 -4.71
N ARG A 95 -7.27 -9.58 -3.46
CA ARG A 95 -7.14 -8.29 -2.76
C ARG A 95 -5.66 -7.95 -2.67
N ASP A 96 -5.34 -6.73 -3.07
CA ASP A 96 -3.98 -6.23 -2.90
C ASP A 96 -3.73 -6.10 -1.40
N ALA A 97 -2.65 -6.67 -0.86
CA ALA A 97 -2.29 -6.48 0.56
C ALA A 97 -2.15 -4.99 0.93
N ARG A 98 -1.99 -4.11 -0.06
CA ARG A 98 -2.05 -2.64 0.08
C ARG A 98 -3.43 -2.07 0.40
N GLU A 99 -4.51 -2.78 0.10
CA GLU A 99 -5.89 -2.38 0.47
C GLU A 99 -6.19 -2.70 1.94
N GLU A 100 -5.52 -3.69 2.52
CA GLU A 100 -5.62 -4.06 3.94
C GLU A 100 -4.67 -3.27 4.85
N LEU A 101 -3.63 -2.68 4.27
CA LEU A 101 -2.93 -1.58 4.92
C LEU A 101 -3.91 -0.41 5.01
N PRO A 102 -4.07 0.26 6.16
CA PRO A 102 -4.75 1.55 6.17
C PRO A 102 -4.10 2.37 5.05
N GLY A 103 -4.92 2.81 4.08
CA GLY A 103 -4.45 3.63 2.97
C GLY A 103 -3.50 4.71 3.49
N PRO A 104 -2.54 5.21 2.68
CA PRO A 104 -1.46 6.08 3.14
C PRO A 104 -2.06 7.03 4.17
N LEU A 105 -1.55 7.00 5.41
CA LEU A 105 -2.12 7.69 6.58
C LEU A 105 -2.24 9.19 6.32
N LEU A 106 -3.21 9.54 5.48
CA LEU A 106 -3.76 10.85 5.28
C LEU A 106 -4.98 10.85 6.20
N LEU A 107 -4.72 10.62 7.49
CA LEU A 107 -5.65 11.00 8.53
C LEU A 107 -5.97 12.47 8.26
N GLY A 108 -7.26 12.74 8.11
CA GLY A 108 -7.75 14.01 7.62
C GLY A 108 -7.11 15.21 8.30
N SER A 109 -7.12 16.32 7.55
CA SER A 109 -6.73 17.69 7.90
C SER A 109 -5.46 18.14 7.20
N SER A 110 -5.65 18.89 6.11
CA SER A 110 -4.68 19.74 5.41
C SER A 110 -3.48 19.03 4.78
N LEU A 111 -3.08 19.47 3.58
CA LEU A 111 -1.68 19.34 3.15
C LEU A 111 -0.84 20.00 4.26
N GLN A 112 -0.31 19.22 5.19
CA GLN A 112 0.55 19.76 6.23
C GLN A 112 1.76 20.36 5.52
N THR A 113 1.95 21.65 5.72
CA THR A 113 3.14 22.35 5.25
C THR A 113 4.09 22.51 6.43
N LEU A 114 5.36 22.83 6.15
CA LEU A 114 6.32 23.14 7.21
C LEU A 114 5.80 24.22 8.18
N ALA A 115 4.91 25.11 7.73
CA ALA A 115 4.33 26.18 8.55
C ALA A 115 3.29 25.67 9.58
N ASP A 116 2.70 24.50 9.36
CA ASP A 116 1.65 23.93 10.21
C ASP A 116 2.23 23.06 11.35
N LEU A 117 3.55 22.86 11.35
CA LEU A 117 4.23 22.02 12.33
C LEU A 117 4.52 22.78 13.62
N VAL A 118 4.20 22.13 14.75
CA VAL A 118 4.47 22.66 16.08
C VAL A 118 5.66 21.92 16.70
N LEU A 119 6.55 22.66 17.39
CA LEU A 119 7.64 22.05 18.15
C LEU A 119 7.09 21.05 19.18
N GLY A 120 7.66 19.85 19.23
CA GLY A 120 7.21 18.74 20.07
C GLY A 120 6.04 17.93 19.49
N GLN A 121 5.52 18.28 18.32
CA GLN A 121 4.50 17.48 17.64
C GLN A 121 5.05 16.09 17.29
N ARG A 122 4.27 15.04 17.59
CA ARG A 122 4.56 13.67 17.17
C ARG A 122 4.19 13.46 15.72
N LEU A 123 5.07 12.83 14.96
CA LEU A 123 4.90 12.50 13.55
C LEU A 123 5.32 11.05 13.32
N GLU A 124 4.70 10.37 12.36
CA GLU A 124 5.18 9.10 11.85
C GLU A 124 5.86 9.32 10.51
N GLY A 125 6.91 8.58 10.24
CA GLY A 125 7.60 8.69 8.96
C GLY A 125 8.42 7.47 8.60
N VAL A 126 8.82 7.40 7.33
CA VAL A 126 9.58 6.28 6.76
C VAL A 126 10.96 6.74 6.34
N VAL A 127 12.00 6.02 6.74
CA VAL A 127 13.39 6.33 6.37
C VAL A 127 13.56 6.21 4.86
N ARG A 128 13.95 7.31 4.19
CA ARG A 128 14.24 7.32 2.75
C ARG A 128 15.71 7.15 2.43
N ASN A 129 16.58 7.72 3.25
CA ASN A 129 18.01 7.68 3.03
C ASN A 129 18.76 7.75 4.37
N ILE A 130 19.91 7.10 4.42
CA ILE A 130 20.78 7.06 5.60
C ILE A 130 22.12 7.66 5.22
N THR A 131 22.64 8.51 6.09
CA THR A 131 23.93 9.17 5.96
C THR A 131 24.73 8.99 7.25
N PRO A 132 26.05 9.18 7.24
CA PRO A 132 26.88 9.01 8.45
C PRO A 132 26.47 9.92 9.62
N PHE A 133 25.84 11.07 9.33
CA PHE A 133 25.40 12.03 10.36
C PHE A 133 23.93 11.86 10.77
N GLY A 134 23.18 10.94 10.15
CA GLY A 134 21.77 10.69 10.49
C GLY A 134 20.92 10.14 9.35
N CYS A 135 19.61 10.11 9.57
CA CYS A 135 18.63 9.55 8.65
C CYS A 135 17.69 10.63 8.12
N PHE A 136 17.39 10.59 6.83
CA PHE A 136 16.33 11.38 6.21
C PHE A 136 15.02 10.59 6.23
N VAL A 137 14.00 11.19 6.84
CA VAL A 137 12.71 10.54 7.08
C VAL A 137 11.61 11.33 6.39
N ASN A 138 10.80 10.63 5.59
CA ASN A 138 9.61 11.20 4.98
C ASN A 138 8.45 11.11 5.96
N VAL A 139 7.92 12.26 6.35
CA VAL A 139 6.81 12.42 7.31
C VAL A 139 5.52 12.90 6.64
N GLY A 140 5.37 12.66 5.33
CA GLY A 140 4.20 13.10 4.55
C GLY A 140 4.27 14.55 4.04
N LEU A 141 5.39 15.24 4.27
CA LEU A 141 5.65 16.58 3.77
C LEU A 141 6.36 16.55 2.41
N LYS A 142 6.41 17.71 1.72
CA LYS A 142 7.16 17.86 0.46
C LYS A 142 8.67 17.67 0.64
N ASP A 143 9.21 18.13 1.77
CA ASP A 143 10.64 18.04 2.10
C ASP A 143 10.86 17.02 3.22
N ASP A 144 11.97 16.28 3.18
CA ASP A 144 12.33 15.31 4.23
C ASP A 144 12.82 15.99 5.51
N GLY A 145 12.50 15.38 6.65
CA GLY A 145 13.09 15.74 7.92
C GLY A 145 14.38 14.98 8.18
N LEU A 146 15.33 15.62 8.85
CA LEU A 146 16.60 15.02 9.27
C LEU A 146 16.51 14.58 10.73
N LEU A 147 16.64 13.27 10.96
CA LEU A 147 16.92 12.69 12.26
C LEU A 147 18.44 12.59 12.42
N HIS A 148 19.03 13.50 13.18
CA HIS A 148 20.48 13.49 13.41
C HIS A 148 20.87 12.31 14.32
N VAL A 149 22.06 11.73 14.13
CA VAL A 149 22.56 10.60 14.93
C VAL A 149 22.55 10.88 16.44
N SER A 150 22.80 12.12 16.84
CA SER A 150 22.75 12.52 18.26
C SER A 150 21.35 12.53 18.88
N GLN A 151 20.32 12.56 18.03
CA GLN A 151 18.90 12.48 18.40
C GLN A 151 18.35 11.05 18.27
N MET A 152 19.15 10.13 17.73
CA MET A 152 18.88 8.70 17.80
C MET A 152 19.32 8.19 19.17
N ARG A 153 18.38 7.59 19.89
CA ARG A 153 18.61 6.98 21.20
C ARG A 153 18.25 5.50 21.09
N THR A 154 19.07 4.64 21.68
CA THR A 154 18.72 3.22 21.82
C THR A 154 17.60 3.08 22.85
N ALA A 155 16.89 1.94 22.83
CA ALA A 155 15.80 1.65 23.78
C ALA A 155 16.25 1.74 25.26
N GLY A 156 17.55 1.57 25.55
CA GLY A 156 18.16 1.76 26.87
C GLY A 156 18.67 3.18 27.17
N GLY A 157 18.35 4.17 26.33
CA GLY A 157 18.79 5.56 26.50
C GLY A 157 20.23 5.87 26.06
N GLY A 158 20.94 4.88 25.50
CA GLY A 158 22.28 5.03 24.97
C GLY A 158 22.33 5.86 23.67
N ARG A 159 23.46 6.49 23.40
CA ARG A 159 23.70 7.20 22.13
C ARG A 159 23.96 6.18 21.02
N VAL A 160 23.35 6.39 19.86
CA VAL A 160 23.69 5.67 18.64
C VAL A 160 24.96 6.29 18.06
N SER A 161 25.95 5.47 17.71
CA SER A 161 27.19 5.89 17.06
C SER A 161 27.15 5.72 15.55
N ASP A 162 26.49 4.66 15.07
CA ASP A 162 26.30 4.41 13.64
C ASP A 162 24.80 4.27 13.30
N PRO A 163 24.23 5.21 12.52
CA PRO A 163 22.84 5.13 12.04
C PRO A 163 22.54 3.87 11.20
N LEU A 164 23.52 3.34 10.48
CA LEU A 164 23.32 2.19 9.57
C LEU A 164 23.03 0.88 10.32
N GLU A 165 23.53 0.75 11.55
CA GLU A 165 23.27 -0.42 12.39
C GLU A 165 21.86 -0.39 13.01
N HIS A 166 21.22 0.79 13.04
CA HIS A 166 20.01 1.03 13.83
C HIS A 166 18.79 1.43 12.99
N ALA A 167 18.98 1.75 11.72
CA ALA A 167 17.91 2.13 10.81
C ALA A 167 18.11 1.47 9.45
N CYS A 168 17.01 1.12 8.80
CA CYS A 168 16.99 0.61 7.43
C CYS A 168 16.15 1.54 6.55
N VAL A 169 16.51 1.69 5.29
CA VAL A 169 15.63 2.38 4.33
C VAL A 169 14.31 1.62 4.24
N GLY A 170 13.20 2.35 4.32
CA GLY A 170 11.85 1.77 4.39
C GLY A 170 11.36 1.47 5.80
N MET A 171 12.18 1.64 6.84
CA MET A 171 11.76 1.45 8.23
C MET A 171 10.81 2.58 8.67
N PRO A 172 9.63 2.25 9.24
CA PRO A 172 8.77 3.23 9.88
C PRO A 172 9.33 3.63 11.24
N LEU A 173 9.28 4.93 11.56
CA LEU A 173 9.76 5.52 12.81
C LEU A 173 8.74 6.51 13.38
N SER A 174 8.60 6.49 14.71
CA SER A 174 7.88 7.51 15.47
C SER A 174 8.82 8.65 15.86
N LEU A 175 8.46 9.87 15.50
CA LEU A 175 9.33 11.05 15.53
C LEU A 175 8.69 12.22 16.29
N LEU A 176 9.52 13.15 16.74
CA LEU A 176 9.15 14.44 17.32
C LEU A 176 9.77 15.58 16.52
N VAL A 177 9.02 16.66 16.32
CA VAL A 177 9.53 17.90 15.73
C VAL A 177 10.42 18.62 16.75
N LEU A 178 11.73 18.70 16.50
CA LEU A 178 12.68 19.41 17.36
C LEU A 178 12.89 20.86 16.93
N ALA A 179 12.93 21.11 15.62
CA ALA A 179 13.07 22.45 15.06
C ALA A 179 12.51 22.52 13.65
N VAL A 180 11.93 23.67 13.31
CA VAL A 180 11.43 23.98 11.97
C VAL A 180 12.09 25.27 11.50
N ASP A 181 12.82 25.21 10.39
CA ASP A 181 13.42 26.37 9.73
C ASP A 181 12.68 26.59 8.40
N LEU A 182 11.70 27.50 8.42
CA LEU A 182 10.91 27.87 7.25
C LEU A 182 11.73 28.49 6.10
N PRO A 183 12.64 29.47 6.33
CA PRO A 183 13.40 30.07 5.23
C PRO A 183 14.34 29.08 4.56
N LYS A 184 14.93 28.12 5.31
CA LYS A 184 15.80 27.08 4.74
C LYS A 184 15.06 25.79 4.38
N ARG A 185 13.76 25.71 4.68
CA ARG A 185 12.90 24.52 4.50
C ARG A 185 13.49 23.26 5.14
N ARG A 186 14.01 23.38 6.37
CA ARG A 186 14.62 22.26 7.10
C ARG A 186 13.75 21.87 8.29
N LEU A 187 13.54 20.57 8.44
CA LEU A 187 12.87 19.97 9.59
C LEU A 187 13.88 19.11 10.35
N SER A 188 14.11 19.43 11.62
CA SER A 188 14.93 18.60 12.51
C SER A 188 14.03 17.72 13.36
N LEU A 189 14.31 16.43 13.33
CA LEU A 189 13.52 15.39 13.97
C LEU A 189 14.32 14.72 15.09
N GLY A 190 13.61 14.23 16.10
CA GLY A 190 14.12 13.32 17.12
C GLY A 190 13.26 12.07 17.21
N LEU A 191 13.78 10.99 17.79
CA LEU A 191 12.95 9.81 18.07
C LEU A 191 11.95 10.13 19.18
N ALA A 192 10.69 9.76 18.99
CA ALA A 192 9.67 9.88 20.02
C ALA A 192 9.90 8.83 21.12
N PRO A 193 9.78 9.18 22.42
CA PRO A 193 9.80 8.21 23.51
C PRO A 193 8.57 7.29 23.42
N GLU A 194 8.77 6.02 23.78
CA GLU A 194 7.88 4.89 23.50
C GLU A 194 6.39 5.21 23.74
N GLY A 195 5.66 5.19 22.63
CA GLY A 195 4.23 4.89 22.51
C GLY A 195 4.11 3.87 21.35
N PRO A 196 2.91 3.32 21.05
CA PRO A 196 2.76 2.27 20.05
C PRO A 196 3.40 2.71 18.72
N GLY A 197 4.50 2.06 18.32
CA GLY A 197 5.39 2.54 17.24
C GLY A 197 6.87 2.75 17.65
N ALA A 198 7.30 2.18 18.78
CA ALA A 198 8.71 2.11 19.17
C ALA A 198 9.51 1.25 18.18
N VAL A 199 10.76 1.64 17.97
CA VAL A 199 11.73 0.98 17.08
C VAL A 199 11.71 -0.52 17.33
N VAL A 200 11.23 -1.31 16.35
CA VAL A 200 11.35 -2.76 16.42
C VAL A 200 12.84 -3.04 16.33
N GLY A 201 13.43 -3.46 17.46
CA GLY A 201 14.82 -3.87 17.52
C GLY A 201 15.11 -4.87 16.38
N ALA A 202 16.27 -4.73 15.76
CA ALA A 202 16.79 -5.70 14.82
C ALA A 202 16.82 -7.08 15.49
N GLY A 203 15.78 -7.88 15.26
CA GLY A 203 15.57 -9.19 15.86
C GLY A 203 14.84 -10.07 14.86
N SER A 204 15.63 -10.91 14.18
CA SER A 204 15.21 -12.08 13.39
C SER A 204 14.21 -11.86 12.24
N PHE A 205 14.71 -11.48 11.06
CA PHE A 205 14.16 -12.00 9.80
C PHE A 205 14.88 -13.32 9.48
N GLY A 206 14.52 -14.37 10.22
CA GLY A 206 14.86 -15.73 9.86
C GLY A 206 13.93 -16.20 8.75
N LEU A 207 14.46 -16.40 7.53
CA LEU A 207 13.83 -17.30 6.58
C LEU A 207 13.76 -18.69 7.21
N ALA A 208 12.56 -19.23 7.35
CA ALA A 208 12.37 -20.67 7.44
C ALA A 208 11.59 -21.13 6.19
N PRO A 209 12.19 -21.98 5.34
CA PRO A 209 11.44 -22.75 4.36
C PRO A 209 10.82 -23.96 5.07
N GLU A 210 9.50 -23.97 5.26
CA GLU A 210 8.77 -25.18 5.68
C GLU A 210 8.64 -26.11 4.46
N GLY A 211 9.61 -27.00 4.28
CA GLY A 211 9.46 -28.20 3.46
C GLY A 211 8.88 -29.34 4.30
N PRO A 212 7.98 -30.19 3.77
CA PRO A 212 7.43 -31.29 4.54
C PRO A 212 8.35 -32.51 4.46
N GLY A 213 8.93 -32.90 5.61
CA GLY A 213 9.55 -34.21 5.82
C GLY A 213 9.37 -34.58 7.29
N ALA A 214 8.37 -35.40 7.63
CA ALA A 214 8.45 -36.86 7.73
C ALA A 214 8.95 -37.37 9.11
N VAL A 215 8.06 -38.14 9.73
CA VAL A 215 8.20 -39.29 10.66
C VAL A 215 8.71 -39.11 12.10
N VAL A 216 7.83 -39.40 13.08
CA VAL A 216 7.85 -40.49 14.12
C VAL A 216 6.67 -40.20 15.08
N GLY A 217 5.83 -41.11 15.60
CA GLY A 217 6.04 -42.47 16.12
C GLY A 217 5.81 -42.47 17.64
N ALA A 218 5.00 -43.43 18.14
CA ALA A 218 4.61 -43.71 19.55
C ALA A 218 3.50 -42.80 20.14
N GLY A 219 2.45 -43.29 20.81
CA GLY A 219 2.08 -44.62 21.27
C GLY A 219 0.82 -44.47 22.15
N GLY A 220 -0.02 -45.51 22.18
CA GLY A 220 -1.25 -45.61 22.96
C GLY A 220 -2.11 -46.75 22.45
#